data_AF-A0A3D1FYL9-F1
#
_entry.id   AF-A0A3D1FYL9-F1
#
_cell.length_a   1.000
_cell.length_b   1.000
_cell.length_c   1.000
_cell.angle_alpha   90.00
_cell.angle_beta   90.00
_cell.angle_gamma   90.00
#
_symmetry.space_group_name_H-M   'P 1'
#
loop_
_entity.id
_entity.type
_entity.pdbx_description
1 polymer ?
#
loop_
_entity_poly.entity_id
_entity_poly.type
_entity_poly.pdbx_seq_one_letter_code
_entity_poly.pdbx_strand_id
1 'polypeptide(L)' 'MKITVYRKAHFNAAHRLHEPSLTDQDNEAIFGKCNNPYYHGH' A
#
# COMPACT_ATOMS: atom_id res chain seq x y z
N MET A 1 31.82 17.34 -16.15
CA MET A 1 31.39 15.92 -16.10
C MET A 1 30.25 15.82 -15.09
N LYS A 2 29.07 15.32 -15.47
CA LYS A 2 27.95 15.13 -14.53
C LYS A 2 27.93 13.64 -14.12
N ILE A 3 27.89 13.38 -12.82
CA ILE A 3 27.83 12.03 -12.25
C ILE A 3 26.63 11.96 -11.31
N THR A 4 25.92 10.84 -11.33
CA THR A 4 24.85 10.52 -10.39
C THR A 4 25.29 9.33 -9.55
N VAL A 5 25.13 9.45 -8.22
CA VAL A 5 25.42 8.37 -7.26
C VAL A 5 24.14 8.10 -6.47
N TYR A 6 23.76 6.82 -6.31
CA TYR A 6 22.63 6.42 -5.47
C TYR A 6 22.90 5.09 -4.77
N ARG A 7 22.15 4.82 -3.70
CA ARG A 7 22.18 3.59 -2.91
C ARG A 7 20.76 3.02 -2.80
N LYS A 8 20.63 1.71 -2.96
CA LYS A 8 19.37 0.98 -2.76
C LYS A 8 19.31 0.37 -1.36
N ALA A 9 18.13 0.38 -0.75
CA ALA A 9 17.82 -0.32 0.49
C ALA A 9 16.42 -0.96 0.38
N HIS A 10 16.12 -1.88 1.28
CA HIS A 10 14.80 -2.50 1.42
C HIS A 10 14.30 -2.30 2.85
N PHE A 11 12.99 -2.26 3.01
CA PHE A 11 12.30 -2.36 4.29
C PHE A 11 11.04 -3.19 4.08
N ASN A 12 10.56 -3.81 5.15
CA ASN A 12 9.29 -4.53 5.14
C ASN A 12 8.25 -3.68 5.85
N ALA A 13 7.04 -3.62 5.33
CA ALA A 13 5.93 -2.91 5.96
C ALA A 13 4.58 -3.59 5.67
N ALA A 14 3.67 -3.51 6.64
CA ALA A 14 2.27 -3.91 6.47
C ALA A 14 1.38 -2.69 6.26
N HIS A 15 0.36 -2.82 5.42
CA HIS A 15 -0.62 -1.78 5.13
C HIS A 15 -1.96 -2.34 4.65
N ARG A 16 -2.96 -1.48 4.61
CA ARG A 16 -4.30 -1.73 4.08
C ARG A 16 -4.73 -0.49 3.32
N LEU A 17 -5.21 -0.67 2.09
CA LEU A 17 -5.84 0.42 1.36
C LEU A 17 -7.29 0.50 1.82
N HIS A 18 -7.64 1.57 2.54
CA HIS A 18 -8.98 1.77 3.09
C HIS A 18 -9.24 3.27 3.24
N GLU A 19 -10.37 3.74 2.69
CA GLU A 19 -10.84 5.12 2.83
C GLU A 19 -11.96 5.18 3.87
N PRO A 20 -11.75 5.83 5.03
CA PRO A 20 -12.73 5.90 6.11
C PRO A 20 -14.06 6.55 5.74
N SER A 21 -14.11 7.38 4.69
CA SER A 21 -15.36 8.02 4.25
C SER A 21 -16.24 7.12 3.39
N LEU A 22 -15.76 5.95 2.95
CA LEU A 22 -16.49 5.02 2.10
C LEU A 22 -17.14 3.89 2.91
N THR A 23 -18.17 3.26 2.34
CA THR A 23 -18.72 2.05 2.93
C THR A 23 -17.73 0.88 2.79
N ASP A 24 -17.93 -0.18 3.57
CA ASP A 24 -17.11 -1.39 3.44
C ASP A 24 -17.28 -2.05 2.06
N GLN A 25 -18.49 -2.04 1.49
CA GLN A 25 -18.72 -2.54 0.13
C GLN A 25 -17.98 -1.73 -0.92
N ASP A 26 -17.98 -0.40 -0.80
CA ASP A 26 -17.27 0.47 -1.74
C ASP A 26 -15.76 0.28 -1.64
N ASN A 27 -15.23 0.18 -0.42
CA ASN A 27 -13.82 -0.12 -0.20
C ASN A 27 -13.43 -1.48 -0.80
N GLU A 28 -14.26 -2.52 -0.64
CA GLU A 28 -14.03 -3.83 -1.25
C GLU A 28 -14.10 -3.78 -2.78
N ALA A 29 -15.05 -3.04 -3.35
CA ALA A 29 -15.19 -2.89 -4.79
C ALA A 29 -14.00 -2.17 -5.43
N ILE A 30 -13.45 -1.15 -4.76
CA ILE A 30 -12.33 -0.33 -5.26
C ILE A 30 -10.99 -1.03 -5.04
N PHE A 31 -10.74 -1.50 -3.81
CA PHE A 31 -9.42 -1.97 -3.39
C PHE A 31 -9.29 -3.50 -3.33
N GLY A 32 -10.42 -4.23 -3.32
CA GLY A 32 -10.48 -5.70 -3.28
C GLY A 32 -9.54 -6.29 -2.24
N LYS A 33 -8.68 -7.22 -2.69
CA LYS A 33 -7.70 -7.91 -1.83
C LYS A 33 -6.78 -6.98 -1.03
N CYS A 34 -6.52 -5.75 -1.51
CA CYS A 34 -5.67 -4.78 -0.81
C CYS A 34 -6.41 -4.08 0.36
N ASN A 35 -7.74 -4.16 0.43
CA ASN A 35 -8.57 -3.71 1.55
C ASN A 35 -8.81 -4.81 2.61
N ASN A 36 -8.03 -5.89 2.58
CA ASN A 36 -8.12 -6.93 3.61
C ASN A 36 -8.09 -6.30 5.03
N PRO A 37 -9.11 -6.55 5.89
CA PRO A 37 -9.15 -6.01 7.25
C PRO A 37 -7.98 -6.48 8.12
N TYR A 38 -7.31 -7.58 7.73
CA TYR A 38 -6.10 -8.09 8.38
C TYR A 38 -4.80 -7.64 7.72
N TYR A 39 -4.85 -6.61 6.87
CA TYR A 39 -3.70 -6.01 6.19
C TYR A 39 -3.02 -6.97 5.18
N HIS A 40 -2.04 -6.44 4.47
CA HIS A 40 -1.07 -7.18 3.66
C HIS A 40 0.29 -6.49 3.77
N GLY A 41 1.35 -7.10 3.23
CA GLY A 41 2.71 -6.55 3.35
C GLY A 41 3.50 -6.58 2.05
N HIS A 42 4.58 -5.82 2.06
CA HIS A 42 5.59 -5.73 1.00
C HIS A 42 6.99 -5.70 1.61
#